data_AF-A0A7X5TP38-F1
#
_entry.id   AF-A0A7X5TP38-F1
#
_cell.length_a   1.000
_cell.length_b   1.000
_cell.length_c   1.000
_cell.angle_alpha   90.00
_cell.angle_beta   90.00
_cell.angle_gamma   90.00
#
_symmetry.space_group_name_H-M   'P 1'
#
loop_
_entity.id
_entity.type
_entity.pdbx_description
1 polymer ?
#
loop_
_entity_poly.entity_id
_entity_poly.type
_entity_poly.pdbx_seq_one_letter_code
_entity_poly.pdbx_strand_id
1 'polypeptide(L)'
;MTDEKKKPRTGPRTWAKGKSGNPGGRSPRVGPNGESIAELCRGMTLELVNRARDIALSPATEPKDALTAIFGLCDRGWGKPKESVDIDANVKGSGVPVIKIVRVSADDAAD
;
A
#
# COMPACT_ATOMS: atom_id res chain seq x y z
N MET A 1 -36.60 -15.03 -34.90
CA MET A 1 -35.44 -14.61 -35.72
C MET A 1 -35.14 -13.16 -35.36
N THR A 2 -34.28 -12.92 -34.39
CA THR A 2 -33.76 -11.57 -34.10
C THR A 2 -32.32 -11.72 -33.61
N ASP A 3 -31.41 -11.51 -34.55
CA ASP A 3 -29.97 -11.57 -34.38
C ASP A 3 -29.50 -10.21 -33.82
N GLU A 4 -29.16 -10.17 -32.53
CA GLU A 4 -28.70 -8.94 -31.88
C GLU A 4 -27.22 -8.70 -32.23
N LYS A 5 -26.99 -7.86 -33.25
CA LYS A 5 -25.65 -7.46 -33.70
C LYS A 5 -24.82 -6.84 -32.57
N LYS A 6 -23.85 -7.59 -32.04
CA LYS A 6 -22.78 -7.04 -31.17
C LYS A 6 -22.00 -5.94 -31.92
N LYS A 7 -21.98 -4.73 -31.35
CA LYS A 7 -21.13 -3.61 -31.84
C LYS A 7 -19.64 -4.01 -31.78
N PRO A 8 -18.84 -3.70 -32.81
CA PRO A 8 -17.42 -4.05 -32.82
C PRO A 8 -16.68 -3.30 -31.71
N ARG A 9 -15.83 -4.02 -30.98
CA ARG A 9 -14.90 -3.43 -30.00
C ARG A 9 -13.89 -2.60 -30.78
N THR A 10 -13.93 -1.28 -30.62
CA THR A 10 -13.03 -0.33 -31.27
C THR A 10 -11.58 -0.74 -31.02
N GLY A 11 -10.77 -0.73 -32.09
CA GLY A 11 -9.40 -1.25 -32.17
C GLY A 11 -8.37 -0.57 -31.24
N PRO A 12 -7.06 -0.80 -31.46
CA PRO A 12 -6.01 -0.38 -30.55
C PRO A 12 -6.07 1.13 -30.36
N ARG A 13 -6.26 1.55 -29.10
CA ARG A 13 -6.41 2.94 -28.68
C ARG A 13 -5.04 3.62 -28.72
N THR A 14 -4.48 3.80 -29.91
CA THR A 14 -3.22 4.53 -30.11
C THR A 14 -3.48 6.01 -29.89
N TRP A 15 -2.88 6.57 -28.84
CA TRP A 15 -2.94 8.01 -28.61
C TRP A 15 -2.27 8.75 -29.76
N ALA A 16 -2.87 9.85 -30.21
CA ALA A 16 -2.28 10.67 -31.26
C ALA A 16 -0.93 11.23 -30.78
N LYS A 17 0.09 11.22 -31.66
CA LYS A 17 1.41 11.80 -31.36
C LYS A 17 1.23 13.26 -30.90
N GLY A 18 1.73 13.57 -29.71
CA GLY A 18 1.58 14.90 -29.09
C GLY A 18 0.29 15.11 -28.28
N LYS A 19 -0.58 14.10 -28.15
CA LYS A 19 -1.77 14.15 -27.27
C LYS A 19 -1.66 13.08 -26.19
N SER A 20 -1.69 13.52 -24.93
CA SER A 20 -1.82 12.63 -23.77
C SER A 20 -3.18 11.91 -23.81
N GLY A 21 -3.20 10.64 -23.40
CA GLY A 21 -4.44 9.92 -23.13
C GLY A 21 -5.24 10.48 -21.95
N ASN A 22 -4.60 11.30 -21.12
CA ASN A 22 -5.23 12.05 -20.03
C ASN A 22 -4.82 13.52 -20.10
N PRO A 23 -5.45 14.32 -20.98
CA PRO A 23 -5.16 15.75 -21.12
C PRO A 23 -5.45 16.54 -19.84
N GLY A 24 -6.43 16.10 -19.04
CA GLY A 24 -6.82 16.74 -17.78
C GLY A 24 -5.91 16.39 -16.60
N GLY A 25 -4.90 15.54 -16.80
CA GLY A 25 -4.01 15.11 -15.73
C GLY A 25 -4.71 14.31 -14.63
N ARG A 26 -4.02 14.09 -13.51
CA ARG A 26 -4.62 13.41 -12.36
C ARG A 26 -5.70 14.32 -11.77
N SER A 27 -6.90 13.78 -11.55
CA SER A 27 -7.96 14.51 -10.87
C SER A 27 -7.47 15.05 -9.52
N PRO A 28 -7.91 16.25 -9.10
CA PRO A 28 -7.62 16.76 -7.78
C PRO A 28 -8.00 15.74 -6.71
N ARG A 29 -7.17 15.58 -5.67
CA ARG A 29 -7.44 14.69 -4.52
C ARG A 29 -8.38 15.33 -3.48
N VAL A 30 -9.26 16.19 -3.95
CA VAL A 30 -10.22 16.96 -3.13
C VAL A 30 -11.64 16.55 -3.52
N GLY A 31 -12.49 16.39 -2.51
CA GLY A 31 -13.89 16.04 -2.69
C GLY A 31 -14.77 17.24 -3.12
N PRO A 32 -16.08 17.01 -3.27
CA PRO A 32 -17.05 18.06 -3.62
C PRO A 32 -17.05 19.25 -2.65
N ASN A 33 -16.66 19.01 -1.39
CA ASN A 33 -16.60 20.01 -0.33
C ASN A 33 -15.24 20.71 -0.24
N GLY A 34 -14.31 20.45 -1.17
CA GLY A 34 -12.96 21.03 -1.18
C GLY A 34 -11.95 20.36 -0.24
N GLU A 35 -12.41 19.51 0.67
CA GLU A 35 -11.54 18.77 1.59
C GLU A 35 -10.79 17.65 0.88
N SER A 36 -9.52 17.49 1.25
CA SER A 36 -8.70 16.36 0.85
C SER A 36 -8.99 15.14 1.72
N ILE A 37 -8.74 13.95 1.17
CA ILE A 37 -8.81 12.68 1.94
C ILE A 37 -7.93 12.75 3.19
N ALA A 38 -6.78 13.42 3.10
CA ALA A 38 -5.86 13.56 4.22
C ALA A 38 -6.46 14.38 5.39
N GLU A 39 -7.20 15.44 5.10
CA GLU A 39 -7.87 16.27 6.11
C GLU A 39 -8.99 15.48 6.80
N LEU A 40 -9.81 14.77 6.03
CA LEU A 40 -10.86 13.90 6.57
C LEU A 40 -10.28 12.82 7.49
N CYS A 41 -9.19 12.15 7.07
CA CYS A 41 -8.53 11.14 7.90
C CYS A 41 -7.94 11.72 9.19
N ARG A 42 -7.41 12.95 9.16
CA ARG A 42 -6.92 13.64 10.38
C ARG A 42 -8.06 13.92 11.35
N GLY A 43 -9.21 14.40 10.85
CA GLY A 43 -10.40 14.64 11.67
C GLY A 43 -10.94 13.38 12.34
N MET A 44 -10.99 12.26 11.61
CA MET A 44 -11.49 10.98 12.14
C MET A 44 -10.46 10.19 12.97
N THR A 45 -9.24 10.70 13.14
CA THR A 45 -8.14 9.93 13.76
C THR A 45 -8.51 9.42 15.16
N LEU A 46 -9.22 10.23 15.97
CA LEU A 46 -9.62 9.83 17.33
C LEU A 46 -10.60 8.64 17.32
N GLU A 47 -11.62 8.71 16.46
CA GLU A 47 -12.63 7.65 16.36
C GLU A 47 -12.03 6.34 15.85
N LEU A 48 -11.11 6.41 14.88
CA LEU A 48 -10.42 5.24 14.35
C LEU A 48 -9.52 4.58 15.40
N VAL A 49 -8.85 5.37 16.25
CA VAL A 49 -8.06 4.84 17.37
C VAL A 49 -8.94 4.14 18.39
N ASN A 50 -10.08 4.75 18.75
CA ASN A 50 -11.04 4.13 19.67
C ASN A 50 -11.57 2.81 19.10
N ARG A 51 -11.92 2.78 17.81
CA ARG A 51 -12.37 1.55 17.16
C ARG A 51 -11.29 0.46 17.13
N ALA A 52 -10.03 0.83 16.89
CA ALA A 52 -8.92 -0.12 16.94
C ALA A 52 -8.71 -0.69 18.36
N ARG A 53 -8.86 0.15 19.40
CA ARG A 53 -8.85 -0.29 20.80
C ARG A 53 -9.97 -1.30 21.09
N ASP A 54 -11.19 -1.02 20.62
CA ASP A 54 -12.33 -1.90 20.86
C ASP A 54 -12.14 -3.27 20.17
N ILE A 55 -11.57 -3.29 18.96
CA ILE A 55 -11.21 -4.53 18.26
C ILE A 55 -10.11 -5.29 19.01
N ALA A 56 -9.12 -4.58 19.54
CA ALA A 56 -8.02 -5.20 20.28
C ALA A 56 -8.46 -5.81 21.62
N LEU A 57 -9.46 -5.23 22.30
CA LEU A 57 -9.92 -5.66 23.62
C LEU A 57 -11.16 -6.58 23.57
N SER A 58 -11.84 -6.68 22.43
CA SER A 58 -13.01 -7.52 22.30
C SER A 58 -12.64 -9.01 22.31
N PRO A 59 -13.27 -9.83 23.18
CA PRO A 59 -13.05 -11.27 23.18
C PRO A 59 -13.77 -11.99 22.02
N ALA A 60 -14.64 -11.29 21.28
CA ALA A 60 -15.46 -11.86 20.21
C ALA A 60 -14.83 -11.73 18.80
N THR A 61 -13.77 -10.93 18.65
CA THR A 61 -13.07 -10.73 17.38
C THR A 61 -12.11 -11.86 17.06
N GLU A 62 -11.86 -12.11 15.77
CA GLU A 62 -10.84 -13.09 15.37
C GLU A 62 -9.48 -12.66 15.95
N PRO A 63 -8.69 -13.60 16.54
CA PRO A 63 -7.41 -13.27 17.15
C PRO A 63 -6.45 -12.53 16.20
N LYS A 64 -6.53 -12.80 14.89
CA LYS A 64 -5.73 -12.11 13.87
C LYS A 64 -6.07 -10.63 13.74
N ASP A 65 -7.35 -10.29 13.80
CA ASP A 65 -7.81 -8.90 13.70
C ASP A 65 -7.41 -8.12 14.94
N ALA A 66 -7.52 -8.74 16.12
CA ALA A 66 -7.05 -8.17 17.37
C ALA A 66 -5.53 -7.91 17.33
N LEU A 67 -4.71 -8.88 16.91
CA LEU A 67 -3.27 -8.69 16.74
C LEU A 67 -2.93 -7.59 15.74
N THR A 68 -3.65 -7.51 14.62
CA THR A 68 -3.45 -6.48 13.60
C THR A 68 -3.77 -5.08 14.16
N ALA A 69 -4.85 -4.95 14.94
CA ALA A 69 -5.20 -3.71 15.61
C ALA A 69 -4.14 -3.30 16.64
N ILE A 70 -3.64 -4.25 17.44
CA ILE A 70 -2.57 -4.02 18.43
C ILE A 70 -1.29 -3.54 17.75
N PHE A 71 -0.80 -4.26 16.73
CA PHE A 71 0.39 -3.85 15.99
C PHE A 71 0.21 -2.50 15.31
N GLY A 72 -0.95 -2.25 14.71
CA GLY A 72 -1.25 -0.96 14.08
C GLY A 72 -1.23 0.22 15.05
N LEU A 73 -1.73 0.02 16.28
CA LEU A 73 -1.66 1.02 17.34
C LEU A 73 -0.23 1.24 17.82
N CYS A 74 0.53 0.17 18.04
CA CYS A 74 1.92 0.26 18.48
C CYS A 74 2.82 0.95 17.44
N ASP A 75 2.72 0.54 16.17
CA ASP A 75 3.45 1.14 15.06
C ASP A 75 3.15 2.64 14.91
N ARG A 76 1.94 3.07 15.26
CA ARG A 76 1.53 4.48 15.19
C ARG A 76 2.01 5.30 16.39
N GLY A 77 2.09 4.71 17.58
CA GLY A 77 2.54 5.38 18.80
C GLY A 77 4.06 5.48 18.91
N TRP A 78 4.77 4.39 18.59
CA TRP A 78 6.22 4.29 18.77
C TRP A 78 7.01 4.26 17.45
N GLY A 79 6.32 4.12 16.32
CA GLY A 79 6.96 3.93 15.01
C GLY A 79 7.27 2.46 14.73
N LYS A 80 7.45 2.14 13.44
CA LYS A 80 7.93 0.81 13.05
C LYS A 80 9.43 0.69 13.36
N PRO A 81 9.91 -0.52 13.73
CA PRO A 81 11.34 -0.79 13.86
C PRO A 81 12.10 -0.36 12.60
N LYS A 82 13.28 0.22 12.78
CA LYS A 82 14.13 0.64 11.66
C LYS A 82 14.71 -0.59 10.98
N GLU A 83 14.39 -0.81 9.71
CA GLU A 83 15.07 -1.81 8.90
C GLU A 83 16.49 -1.32 8.57
N SER A 84 17.51 -2.09 8.97
CA SER A 84 18.90 -1.89 8.55
C SER A 84 19.21 -2.81 7.38
N VAL A 85 19.61 -2.23 6.25
CA VAL A 85 20.17 -2.99 5.12
C VAL A 85 21.68 -2.99 5.29
N ASP A 86 22.25 -4.17 5.56
CA ASP A 86 23.70 -4.35 5.51
C ASP A 86 24.11 -4.66 4.07
N ILE A 87 25.05 -3.89 3.52
CA ILE A 87 25.52 -4.06 2.15
C ILE A 87 26.83 -4.83 2.23
N ASP A 88 26.76 -6.15 2.06
CA ASP A 88 27.94 -6.98 1.84
C ASP A 88 28.54 -6.68 0.46
N ALA A 89 29.49 -5.77 0.42
CA ALA A 89 30.18 -5.32 -0.79
C ALA A 89 31.27 -6.30 -1.27
N ASN A 90 31.00 -7.61 -1.27
CA ASN A 90 31.91 -8.61 -1.83
C ASN A 90 31.25 -9.42 -2.96
N VAL A 91 30.81 -8.74 -4.01
CA VAL A 91 30.41 -9.39 -5.26
C VAL A 91 31.54 -9.23 -6.28
N LYS A 92 32.46 -10.20 -6.30
CA LYS A 92 33.38 -10.38 -7.42
C LYS A 92 32.62 -11.01 -8.58
N GLY A 93 32.15 -10.22 -9.54
CA GLY A 93 31.77 -10.73 -10.86
C GLY A 93 30.53 -10.10 -11.48
N SER A 94 30.74 -9.54 -12.68
CA SER A 94 29.78 -8.91 -13.61
C SER A 94 29.13 -7.62 -13.10
N GLY A 95 29.44 -6.50 -13.78
CA GLY A 95 29.04 -5.13 -13.44
C GLY A 95 27.55 -4.81 -13.59
N VAL A 96 26.67 -5.73 -13.17
CA VAL A 96 25.24 -5.51 -13.03
C VAL A 96 24.89 -5.85 -11.58
N PRO A 97 24.42 -4.89 -10.76
CA PRO A 97 24.04 -5.19 -9.38
C PRO A 97 22.80 -6.09 -9.38
N VAL A 98 22.98 -7.37 -9.01
CA VAL A 98 21.88 -8.30 -8.77
C VAL A 98 21.49 -8.18 -7.30
N ILE A 99 20.36 -7.53 -7.03
CA ILE A 99 19.80 -7.43 -5.67
C ILE A 99 19.15 -8.76 -5.34
N LYS A 100 19.78 -9.56 -4.47
CA LYS A 100 19.23 -10.82 -3.97
C LYS A 100 18.71 -10.59 -2.55
N ILE A 101 17.39 -10.55 -2.40
CA ILE A 101 16.75 -10.42 -1.08
C ILE A 101 16.80 -11.79 -0.40
N VAL A 102 17.66 -11.94 0.62
CA VAL A 102 17.71 -13.13 1.47
C VAL A 102 17.04 -12.79 2.80
N ARG A 103 16.02 -13.56 3.18
CA ARG A 103 15.42 -13.48 4.52
C ARG A 103 16.30 -14.30 5.45
N VAL A 104 16.94 -13.66 6.41
CA VAL A 104 17.65 -14.35 7.50
C VAL A 104 16.71 -14.33 8.71
N SER A 105 16.38 -15.51 9.21
CA SER A 105 15.65 -15.69 10.47
C SER A 105 16.65 -15.55 11.62
N ALA A 106 16.22 -14.94 12.73
CA ALA A 106 17.09 -14.53 13.85
C ALA A 106 17.72 -15.68 14.66
N ASP A 107 17.59 -16.93 14.21
CA ASP A 107 18.07 -18.12 14.95
C ASP A 107 19.50 -18.54 14.58
N ASP A 108 20.12 -17.96 13.55
CA ASP A 108 21.44 -18.38 13.03
C ASP A 108 22.63 -17.52 13.53
N ALA A 109 22.45 -16.68 14.56
CA ALA A 109 23.48 -15.78 15.08
C ALA A 109 24.26 -16.34 16.30
N ALA A 110 24.37 -17.66 16.42
CA ALA A 110 25.17 -18.31 17.46
C ALA A 110 25.82 -19.61 16.96
N ASP A 111 26.97 -19.48 16.28
CA ASP A 111 28.16 -20.34 16.43
C ASP A 111 29.38 -19.67 15.78
#